data_AF-A0A451A859-F1
#
_entry.id   AF-A0A451A859-F1
#
_cell.length_a   1.000
_cell.length_b   1.000
_cell.length_c   1.000
_cell.angle_alpha   90.00
_cell.angle_beta   90.00
_cell.angle_gamma   90.00
#
_symmetry.space_group_name_H-M   'P 1'
#
loop_
_entity.id
_entity.type
_entity.pdbx_description
1 polymer ?
#
loop_
_entity_poly.entity_id
_entity_poly.type
_entity_poly.pdbx_seq_one_letter_code
_entity_poly.pdbx_strand_id
1 'polypeptide(L)'
;MTLSEEERRAYEWYVEEIRYQASMDHSRFMDGRLEGRAEGKAEGLAEGKAEGLAEGKVQIARMMMKNGESVEKIAAYTELTPERIKDL
;
A
#
# COMPACT_ATOMS: atom_id res chain seq x y z
N MET A 1 41.38 -38.64 13.36
CA MET A 1 41.22 -38.79 11.91
C MET A 1 41.12 -37.40 11.31
N THR A 2 42.00 -37.07 10.38
CA THR A 2 42.04 -35.78 9.67
C THR A 2 41.48 -36.03 8.27
N LEU A 3 40.54 -35.20 7.81
CA LEU A 3 39.96 -35.32 6.46
C LEU A 3 41.05 -35.15 5.39
N SER A 4 40.93 -35.89 4.28
CA SER A 4 41.77 -35.68 3.11
C SER A 4 41.49 -34.32 2.46
N GLU A 5 42.41 -33.80 1.65
CA GLU A 5 42.23 -32.50 0.98
C GLU A 5 41.01 -32.45 0.04
N GLU A 6 40.66 -33.59 -0.57
CA GLU A 6 39.49 -33.70 -1.44
C GLU A 6 38.20 -33.65 -0.62
N GLU A 7 38.13 -34.40 0.49
CA GLU A 7 36.99 -34.35 1.40
C GLU A 7 36.83 -32.98 2.06
N ARG A 8 37.94 -32.31 2.38
CA ARG A 8 37.91 -30.94 2.94
C ARG A 8 37.34 -29.95 1.93
N ARG A 9 37.76 -30.02 0.67
CA ARG A 9 37.21 -29.18 -0.41
C ARG A 9 35.73 -29.45 -0.63
N ALA A 10 35.32 -30.72 -0.73
CA ALA A 10 33.91 -31.07 -0.89
C ALA A 10 33.05 -30.51 0.26
N TYR A 11 33.55 -30.61 1.50
CA TYR A 11 32.90 -30.03 2.67
C TYR A 11 32.83 -28.50 2.63
N GLU A 12 33.92 -27.82 2.24
CA GLU A 12 33.96 -26.36 2.09
C GLU A 12 32.93 -25.88 1.05
N TRP A 13 32.86 -26.53 -0.11
CA TRP A 13 31.87 -26.23 -1.16
C TRP A 13 30.44 -26.43 -0.67
N TYR A 14 30.15 -27.55 0.02
CA TYR A 14 28.83 -27.80 0.59
C TYR A 14 28.42 -26.72 1.61
N VAL A 15 29.34 -26.30 2.47
CA VAL A 15 29.10 -25.22 3.43
C VAL A 15 28.88 -23.89 2.71
N GLU A 16 29.63 -23.60 1.66
CA GLU A 16 29.46 -22.39 0.86
C GLU A 16 28.10 -22.35 0.15
N GLU A 17 27.68 -23.47 -0.44
CA GLU A 17 26.36 -23.61 -1.08
C GLU A 17 25.22 -23.34 -0.08
N ILE A 18 25.27 -23.94 1.11
CA ILE A 18 24.28 -23.70 2.17
C ILE A 18 24.23 -22.22 2.55
N ARG A 19 25.40 -21.59 2.73
CA ARG A 19 25.48 -20.18 3.10
C ARG A 19 24.94 -19.29 1.99
N TYR A 20 25.26 -19.61 0.74
CA TYR A 20 24.78 -18.88 -0.42
C TYR A 20 23.25 -18.97 -0.51
N GLN A 21 22.69 -20.18 -0.41
CA GLN A 21 21.24 -20.39 -0.43
C GLN A 21 20.55 -19.65 0.71
N ALA A 22 21.07 -19.75 1.94
CA ALA A 22 20.52 -19.03 3.09
C ALA A 22 20.58 -17.50 2.88
N SER A 23 21.65 -16.98 2.29
CA SER A 23 21.77 -15.56 1.94
C SER A 23 20.75 -15.15 0.89
N MET A 24 20.55 -15.96 -0.16
CA MET A 24 19.56 -15.68 -1.20
C MET A 24 18.15 -15.64 -0.63
N ASP A 25 17.80 -16.60 0.23
CA ASP A 25 16.46 -16.68 0.81
C ASP A 25 16.19 -15.54 1.77
N HIS A 26 17.21 -15.12 2.55
CA HIS A 26 17.12 -13.92 3.35
C HIS A 26 16.91 -12.66 2.50
N SER A 27 17.67 -12.50 1.41
CA SER A 27 17.49 -11.36 0.50
C SER A 27 16.10 -11.35 -0.13
N ARG A 28 15.63 -12.49 -0.67
CA ARG A 28 14.28 -12.61 -1.26
C ARG A 28 13.18 -12.27 -0.26
N PHE A 29 13.30 -12.75 0.97
CA PHE A 29 12.34 -12.42 2.03
C PHE A 29 12.32 -10.91 2.33
N MET A 30 13.50 -10.29 2.39
CA MET A 30 13.62 -8.85 2.63
C MET A 30 13.05 -8.03 1.47
N ASP A 31 13.33 -8.41 0.23
CA ASP A 31 12.80 -7.75 -0.97
C ASP A 31 11.27 -7.84 -0.99
N GLY A 32 10.70 -9.03 -0.81
CA GLY A 32 9.24 -9.20 -0.76
C GLY A 32 8.58 -8.43 0.38
N ARG A 33 9.23 -8.32 1.55
CA ARG A 33 8.72 -7.51 2.66
C ARG A 33 8.79 -6.01 2.36
N LEU A 34 9.83 -5.55 1.67
CA LEU A 34 9.97 -4.15 1.29
C LEU A 34 8.95 -3.77 0.21
N GLU A 35 8.80 -4.61 -0.82
CA GLU A 35 7.81 -4.44 -1.88
C GLU A 35 6.39 -4.41 -1.31
N GLY A 36 6.00 -5.43 -0.53
CA GLY A 36 4.65 -5.48 0.06
C GLY A 36 4.36 -4.30 0.99
N ARG A 37 5.36 -3.77 1.71
CA ARG A 37 5.19 -2.55 2.52
C ARG A 37 5.04 -1.30 1.65
N ALA A 38 5.78 -1.21 0.55
CA ALA A 38 5.71 -0.08 -0.36
C ALA A 38 4.36 -0.04 -1.08
N GLU A 39 3.91 -1.18 -1.61
CA GLU A 39 2.61 -1.36 -2.25
C GLU A 39 1.46 -1.03 -1.29
N GLY A 40 1.43 -1.67 -0.12
CA GLY A 40 0.36 -1.42 0.85
C GLY A 40 0.31 0.04 1.35
N LYS A 41 1.46 0.72 1.43
CA LYS A 41 1.49 2.16 1.75
C LYS A 41 0.94 3.01 0.59
N ALA A 42 1.28 2.66 -0.64
CA ALA A 42 0.81 3.38 -1.82
C ALA A 42 -0.70 3.23 -2.01
N GLU A 43 -1.21 2.00 -1.90
CA GLU A 43 -2.64 1.69 -1.95
C GLU A 43 -3.40 2.42 -0.85
N GLY A 44 -2.98 2.26 0.42
CA GLY A 44 -3.65 2.92 1.54
C GLY A 44 -3.65 4.45 1.45
N LEU A 45 -2.60 5.06 0.89
CA LEU A 45 -2.56 6.50 0.65
C LEU A 45 -3.53 6.92 -0.47
N ALA A 46 -3.63 6.14 -1.54
CA ALA A 46 -4.53 6.42 -2.65
C ALA A 46 -6.00 6.28 -2.20
N GLU A 47 -6.34 5.20 -1.52
CA GLU A 47 -7.68 4.97 -0.95
C GLU A 47 -8.04 6.05 0.07
N GLY A 48 -7.19 6.30 1.06
CA GLY A 48 -7.45 7.31 2.08
C GLY A 48 -7.60 8.74 1.52
N LYS A 49 -6.86 9.07 0.46
CA LYS A 49 -7.02 10.36 -0.24
C LYS A 49 -8.35 10.43 -0.98
N ALA A 50 -8.77 9.36 -1.66
CA ALA A 50 -10.03 9.31 -2.37
C ALA A 50 -11.23 9.39 -1.41
N GLU A 51 -11.19 8.62 -0.32
CA GLU A 51 -12.20 8.65 0.74
C GLU A 51 -12.27 10.03 1.39
N GLY A 52 -11.14 10.61 1.80
CA GLY A 52 -11.10 11.93 2.42
C GLY A 52 -11.64 13.05 1.51
N LEU A 53 -11.37 12.99 0.20
CA LEU A 53 -11.93 13.93 -0.78
C LEU A 53 -13.45 13.76 -0.90
N ALA A 54 -13.94 12.52 -0.95
CA ALA A 54 -15.37 12.23 -1.04
C ALA A 54 -16.12 12.67 0.22
N GLU A 55 -15.59 12.35 1.40
CA GLU A 55 -16.14 12.80 2.69
C GLU A 55 -16.13 14.32 2.81
N GLY A 56 -15.04 14.98 2.41
CA GLY A 56 -14.95 16.44 2.39
C GLY A 56 -16.01 17.09 1.50
N LYS A 57 -16.24 16.56 0.30
CA LYS A 57 -17.31 17.02 -0.60
C LYS A 57 -18.69 16.90 0.04
N VAL A 58 -18.96 15.77 0.72
CA VAL A 58 -20.21 15.53 1.44
C VAL A 58 -20.38 16.48 2.63
N GLN A 59 -19.33 16.72 3.41
CA GLN A 59 -19.38 17.65 4.55
C GLN A 59 -19.68 19.09 4.10
N ILE A 60 -19.03 19.55 3.02
CA ILE A 60 -19.29 20.86 2.42
C ILE A 60 -20.75 20.93 1.95
N ALA A 61 -21.24 19.91 1.24
CA ALA A 61 -22.63 19.88 0.78
C ALA A 61 -23.62 19.98 1.94
N ARG A 62 -23.43 19.20 3.02
CA ARG A 62 -24.27 19.26 4.23
C ARG A 62 -24.26 20.66 4.86
N MET A 63 -23.10 21.30 4.92
CA MET A 63 -22.99 22.66 5.47
C MET A 63 -23.74 23.68 4.60
N MET A 64 -23.62 23.58 3.28
CA MET A 64 -24.34 24.46 2.35
C MET A 64 -25.86 24.25 2.39
N MET A 65 -26.33 23.00 2.50
CA MET A 65 -27.76 22.68 2.69
C MET A 65 -28.30 23.33 3.97
N LYS A 66 -27.53 23.23 5.07
CA LYS A 66 -27.90 23.83 6.35
C LYS A 66 -28.00 25.36 6.29
N ASN A 67 -27.22 25.98 5.41
CA ASN A 67 -27.25 27.42 5.15
C ASN A 67 -28.35 27.84 4.16
N GLY A 68 -29.16 26.90 3.65
CA GLY A 68 -30.26 27.18 2.74
C GLY A 68 -29.83 27.45 1.28
N GLU A 69 -28.63 27.03 0.90
CA GLU A 69 -28.16 27.16 -0.49
C GLU A 69 -28.92 26.21 -1.43
N SER A 70 -29.07 26.61 -2.70
CA SER A 70 -29.79 25.79 -3.68
C SER A 70 -28.99 24.54 -4.08
N VAL A 71 -29.70 23.48 -4.49
CA VAL A 71 -29.09 22.21 -4.91
C VAL A 71 -28.14 22.41 -6.10
N GLU A 72 -28.48 23.31 -7.02
CA GLU A 72 -27.66 23.63 -8.19
C GLU A 72 -26.33 24.28 -7.78
N LYS A 73 -26.37 25.19 -6.79
CA LYS A 73 -25.16 25.83 -6.27
C LYS A 73 -24.30 24.81 -5.52
N ILE A 74 -24.90 23.92 -4.73
CA ILE A 74 -24.18 22.86 -4.02
C ILE A 74 -23.49 21.91 -5.00
N ALA A 75 -24.18 21.50 -6.06
CA ALA A 75 -23.62 20.66 -7.11
C ALA A 75 -22.43 21.34 -7.81
N ALA A 76 -22.52 22.64 -8.08
CA ALA A 76 -21.44 23.40 -8.72
C ALA A 76 -20.15 23.48 -7.87
N TYR A 77 -20.25 23.57 -6.54
CA TYR A 77 -19.08 23.69 -5.66
C TYR A 77 -18.53 22.35 -5.17
N THR A 78 -19.38 21.35 -5.00
CA THR A 78 -18.98 20.04 -4.44
C THR A 78 -18.75 18.98 -5.51
N GLU A 79 -19.12 19.27 -6.77
CA GLU A 79 -19.10 18.34 -7.90
C GLU A 79 -19.91 17.06 -7.63
N LEU A 80 -20.85 17.11 -6.67
CA LEU A 80 -21.78 16.02 -6.41
C LEU A 80 -22.98 16.11 -7.35
N THR A 81 -23.56 14.96 -7.68
CA THR A 81 -24.78 14.94 -8.47
C THR A 81 -25.97 15.46 -7.65
N PRO A 82 -26.95 16.12 -8.29
CA PRO A 82 -28.16 16.58 -7.61
C PRO A 82 -28.90 15.45 -6.88
N GLU A 83 -28.90 14.24 -7.44
CA GLU A 83 -29.45 13.04 -6.81
C GLU A 83 -28.72 12.72 -5.51
N ARG A 84 -27.39 12.68 -5.54
CA ARG A 84 -26.58 12.42 -4.35
C ARG A 84 -26.83 13.47 -3.28
N ILE A 85 -26.95 14.75 -3.65
CA ILE A 85 -27.23 15.85 -2.71
C ILE A 85 -28.62 15.70 -2.06
N LYS A 86 -29.63 15.25 -2.81
CA LYS A 86 -30.98 14.99 -2.25
C LYS A 86 -30.99 13.82 -1.27
N ASP A 87 -30.07 12.87 -1.43
CA ASP A 87 -29.91 11.71 -0.55
C ASP A 87 -29.00 11.98 0.68
N LEU A 88 -28.38 13.16 0.80
CA LEU A 88 -27.55 13.54 1.95
C LEU A 88 -28.39 13.95 3.16
#